data_AF-A0A7D5NWU3-F1
#
_entry.id   AF-A0A7D5NWU3-F1
#
_cell.length_a   1.000
_cell.length_b   1.000
_cell.length_c   1.000
_cell.angle_alpha   90.00
_cell.angle_beta   90.00
_cell.angle_gamma   90.00
#
_symmetry.space_group_name_H-M   'P 1'
#
loop_
_entity.id
_entity.type
_entity.pdbx_description
1 polymer ?
#
loop_
_entity_poly.entity_id
_entity_poly.type
_entity_poly.pdbx_seq_one_letter_code
_entity_poly.pdbx_strand_id
1 'polypeptide(L)'
;MPILRLAVALSALAYGSYTDWRTRTAPDSCWLAMGAAGLIILATEMVEEDWDPALLLMLIPIGWFFFDLLIERRGIFEGGVNVPPLALYVVSMAIIAWFFLDHYHEERFWALLSVPLMFLLYFVLYIIDVIKGGADAKALIALSLLIPWYPVMDGLPLLPLPSDVAQYIMPFSLLTLFYGAILTMVVPVYYFILNMVRGDRRFPSMFFGVRMDISEAKKRFVWPMDYIDGDEVRTSSLPKGPESLEEHFASLESKGLTRIWVTPKIPMLIPLTLGLVIAAVVGNVIFFFI
;
A
#
# COMPACT_ATOMS: atom_id res chain seq x y z
N MET A 1 -4.81 -2.99 23.52
CA MET A 1 -4.28 -3.78 22.38
C MET A 1 -3.31 -3.08 21.39
N PRO A 2 -2.92 -1.78 21.50
CA PRO A 2 -2.25 -1.07 20.40
C PRO A 2 -0.84 -1.60 20.06
N ILE A 3 -0.05 -1.97 21.08
CA ILE A 3 1.31 -2.51 20.91
C ILE A 3 1.28 -3.80 20.09
N LEU A 4 0.34 -4.70 20.37
CA LEU A 4 0.19 -5.96 19.64
C LEU A 4 -0.14 -5.71 18.16
N ARG A 5 -1.12 -4.84 17.88
CA ARG A 5 -1.51 -4.49 16.50
C ARG A 5 -0.32 -3.90 15.73
N LEU A 6 0.43 -2.98 16.34
CA LEU A 6 1.65 -2.41 15.76
C LEU A 6 2.74 -3.45 15.53
N ALA A 7 2.97 -4.36 16.47
CA ALA A 7 3.97 -5.41 16.34
C ALA A 7 3.65 -6.36 15.18
N VAL A 8 2.37 -6.76 15.02
CA VAL A 8 1.92 -7.57 13.89
C VAL A 8 2.10 -6.81 12.57
N ALA A 9 1.68 -5.54 12.52
CA ALA A 9 1.80 -4.70 11.32
C ALA A 9 3.26 -4.52 10.88
N LEU A 10 4.14 -4.17 11.82
CA LEU A 10 5.57 -4.00 11.58
C LEU A 10 6.22 -5.30 11.11
N SER A 11 5.89 -6.42 11.73
CA SER A 11 6.43 -7.72 11.35
C SER A 11 6.04 -8.10 9.91
N ALA A 12 4.76 -7.94 9.57
CA ALA A 12 4.25 -8.23 8.24
C ALA A 12 4.84 -7.29 7.17
N LEU A 13 4.85 -5.98 7.41
CA LEU A 13 5.40 -5.00 6.46
C LEU A 13 6.92 -5.10 6.32
N ALA A 14 7.66 -5.35 7.40
CA ALA A 14 9.10 -5.56 7.33
C ALA A 14 9.45 -6.84 6.56
N TYR A 15 8.70 -7.92 6.77
CA TYR A 15 8.84 -9.15 5.99
C TYR A 15 8.51 -8.92 4.52
N GLY A 16 7.38 -8.28 4.21
CA GLY A 16 7.00 -7.94 2.84
C GLY A 16 8.01 -7.02 2.14
N SER A 17 8.56 -6.05 2.86
CA SER A 17 9.64 -5.18 2.37
C SER A 17 10.91 -5.95 2.06
N TYR A 18 11.29 -6.89 2.94
CA TYR A 18 12.46 -7.73 2.74
C TYR A 18 12.31 -8.66 1.53
N THR A 19 11.16 -9.31 1.39
CA THR A 19 10.89 -10.19 0.24
C THR A 19 10.81 -9.39 -1.05
N ASP A 20 10.11 -8.25 -1.07
CA ASP A 20 10.01 -7.44 -2.29
C ASP A 20 11.36 -6.84 -2.71
N TRP A 21 12.20 -6.45 -1.75
CA TRP A 21 13.56 -6.02 -2.03
C TRP A 21 14.40 -7.11 -2.71
N ARG A 22 14.30 -8.35 -2.20
CA ARG A 22 15.13 -9.49 -2.62
C ARG A 22 14.62 -10.19 -3.89
N THR A 23 13.31 -10.41 -4.00
CA THR A 23 12.69 -11.22 -5.07
C THR A 23 11.68 -10.47 -5.92
N ARG A 24 11.41 -9.19 -5.64
CA ARG A 24 10.39 -8.37 -6.34
C ARG A 24 8.98 -8.91 -6.24
N THR A 25 8.74 -9.68 -5.20
CA THR A 25 7.45 -10.27 -4.89
C THR A 25 7.23 -10.21 -3.38
N ALA A 26 6.03 -9.81 -2.98
CA ALA A 26 5.57 -9.94 -1.61
C ALA A 26 4.47 -11.01 -1.56
N PRO A 27 4.57 -12.00 -0.66
CA PRO A 27 3.62 -13.10 -0.63
C PRO A 27 2.26 -12.64 -0.08
N ASP A 28 1.18 -12.97 -0.79
CA ASP A 28 -0.19 -12.62 -0.40
C ASP A 28 -0.60 -13.20 0.96
N SER A 29 -0.02 -14.34 1.35
CA SER A 29 -0.24 -14.97 2.65
C SER A 29 0.11 -14.05 3.82
N CYS A 30 1.07 -13.14 3.64
CA CYS A 30 1.45 -12.17 4.65
C CYS A 30 0.30 -11.18 4.93
N TRP A 31 -0.35 -10.68 3.88
CA TRP A 31 -1.47 -9.74 3.98
C TRP A 31 -2.73 -10.41 4.52
N LEU A 32 -3.01 -11.64 4.06
CA LEU A 32 -4.11 -12.46 4.56
C LEU A 32 -3.96 -12.77 6.06
N ALA A 33 -2.76 -13.16 6.50
CA ALA A 33 -2.49 -13.41 7.92
C ALA A 33 -2.63 -12.13 8.75
N MET A 34 -2.15 -11.00 8.24
CA MET A 34 -2.26 -9.70 8.90
C MET A 34 -3.72 -9.28 9.10
N GLY A 35 -4.57 -9.41 8.07
CA GLY A 35 -5.99 -9.08 8.20
C GLY A 35 -6.79 -10.09 9.02
N ALA A 36 -6.47 -11.39 8.95
CA ALA A 36 -7.07 -12.40 9.81
C ALA A 36 -6.75 -12.15 11.30
N ALA A 37 -5.50 -11.80 11.62
CA ALA A 37 -5.13 -11.34 12.95
C ALA A 37 -5.89 -10.08 13.34
N GLY A 38 -6.06 -9.13 12.42
CA GLY A 38 -6.87 -7.92 12.61
C GLY A 38 -8.33 -8.22 13.01
N LEU A 39 -8.99 -9.15 12.31
CA LEU A 39 -10.34 -9.60 12.65
C LEU A 39 -10.42 -10.24 14.03
N ILE A 40 -9.47 -11.12 14.36
CA ILE A 40 -9.44 -11.80 15.65
C ILE A 40 -9.25 -10.79 16.78
N ILE A 41 -8.26 -9.90 16.67
CA ILE A 41 -8.00 -8.87 17.68
C ILE A 41 -9.21 -7.94 17.81
N LEU A 42 -9.83 -7.54 16.70
CA LEU A 42 -11.04 -6.71 16.71
C LEU A 42 -12.20 -7.43 17.43
N ALA A 43 -12.46 -8.70 17.13
CA ALA A 43 -13.49 -9.47 17.81
C ALA A 43 -13.22 -9.62 19.31
N THR A 44 -11.98 -9.90 19.69
CA THR A 44 -11.57 -9.99 21.11
C THR A 44 -11.79 -8.67 21.83
N GLU A 45 -11.37 -7.55 21.23
CA GLU A 45 -11.52 -6.21 21.83
C GLU A 45 -12.99 -5.82 22.00
N MET A 46 -13.85 -6.13 21.03
CA MET A 46 -15.30 -5.91 21.14
C MET A 46 -15.93 -6.67 22.31
N VAL A 47 -15.46 -7.90 22.56
CA VAL A 47 -15.95 -8.72 23.68
C VAL A 47 -15.37 -8.25 25.02
N GLU A 48 -14.08 -7.92 25.07
CA GLU A 48 -13.40 -7.47 26.30
C GLU A 48 -13.90 -6.10 26.79
N GLU A 49 -14.29 -5.22 25.87
CA GLU A 49 -14.82 -3.89 26.19
C GLU A 49 -16.35 -3.85 26.34
N ASP A 50 -17.01 -5.00 26.44
CA ASP A 50 -18.46 -5.15 26.58
C ASP A 50 -19.24 -4.32 25.54
N TRP A 51 -18.85 -4.41 24.26
CA TRP A 51 -19.60 -3.78 23.17
C TRP A 51 -20.96 -4.46 23.00
N ASP A 52 -21.91 -3.75 22.38
CA ASP A 52 -23.19 -4.36 22.02
C ASP A 52 -22.94 -5.62 21.17
N PRO A 53 -23.40 -6.81 21.61
CA PRO A 53 -23.24 -8.05 20.86
C PRO A 53 -23.75 -7.98 19.43
N ALA A 54 -24.74 -7.11 19.14
CA ALA A 54 -25.20 -6.87 17.78
C ALA A 54 -24.03 -6.44 16.88
N LEU A 55 -23.15 -5.53 17.33
CA LEU A 55 -22.04 -5.00 16.53
C LEU A 55 -21.09 -6.09 16.02
N LEU A 56 -20.99 -7.25 16.68
CA LEU A 56 -20.20 -8.39 16.20
C LEU A 56 -20.65 -8.88 14.82
N LEU A 57 -21.92 -8.66 14.45
CA LEU A 57 -22.43 -8.96 13.11
C LEU A 57 -21.73 -8.14 12.01
N MET A 58 -21.16 -6.97 12.32
CA MET A 58 -20.36 -6.18 11.37
C MET A 58 -19.04 -6.86 11.01
N LEU A 59 -18.56 -7.84 11.79
CA LEU A 59 -17.38 -8.62 11.42
C LEU A 59 -17.61 -9.48 10.17
N ILE A 60 -18.88 -9.83 9.87
CA ILE A 60 -19.26 -10.59 8.68
C ILE A 60 -18.98 -9.79 7.40
N PRO A 61 -19.56 -8.59 7.17
CA PRO A 61 -19.27 -7.79 5.99
C PRO A 61 -17.79 -7.39 5.92
N ILE A 62 -17.18 -7.01 7.06
CA ILE A 62 -15.75 -6.64 7.10
C ILE A 62 -14.87 -7.81 6.65
N GLY A 63 -15.06 -8.99 7.23
CA GLY A 63 -14.28 -10.18 6.88
C GLY A 63 -14.54 -10.63 5.45
N TRP A 64 -15.80 -10.63 5.01
CA TRP A 64 -16.16 -11.02 3.65
C TRP A 64 -15.51 -10.12 2.61
N PHE A 65 -15.64 -8.79 2.73
CA PHE A 65 -15.02 -7.86 1.78
C PHE A 65 -13.50 -7.96 1.81
N PHE A 66 -12.90 -8.12 2.99
CA PHE A 66 -11.47 -8.29 3.11
C PHE A 66 -10.95 -9.51 2.34
N PHE A 67 -11.50 -10.70 2.62
CA PHE A 67 -11.04 -11.93 1.98
C PHE A 67 -11.36 -11.95 0.49
N ASP A 68 -12.50 -11.41 0.08
CA ASP A 68 -12.84 -11.31 -1.33
C ASP A 68 -11.85 -10.42 -2.10
N LEU A 69 -11.52 -9.24 -1.57
CA LEU A 69 -10.61 -8.32 -2.24
C LEU A 69 -9.19 -8.89 -2.38
N LEU A 70 -8.76 -9.79 -1.48
CA LEU A 70 -7.40 -10.31 -1.47
C LEU A 70 -7.26 -11.69 -2.14
N ILE A 71 -8.32 -12.49 -2.18
CA ILE A 71 -8.30 -13.84 -2.76
C ILE A 71 -8.76 -13.77 -4.21
N GLU A 72 -7.86 -14.12 -5.13
CA GLU A 72 -8.20 -14.26 -6.54
C GLU A 72 -9.22 -15.40 -6.71
N ARG A 73 -10.43 -15.03 -7.14
CA ARG A 73 -11.50 -15.97 -7.49
C ARG A 73 -12.15 -15.58 -8.80
N ARG A 74 -12.87 -16.52 -9.41
CA ARG A 74 -13.69 -16.23 -10.59
C ARG A 74 -14.70 -15.12 -10.29
N GLY A 75 -14.79 -14.16 -11.20
CA GLY A 75 -15.72 -13.04 -11.10
C GLY A 75 -17.17 -13.50 -11.00
N ILE A 76 -18.02 -12.68 -10.39
CA ILE A 76 -19.45 -12.99 -10.18
C ILE A 76 -20.19 -13.29 -11.49
N PHE A 77 -19.73 -12.68 -12.59
CA PHE A 77 -20.33 -12.80 -13.92
C PHE A 77 -19.45 -13.56 -14.91
N GLU A 78 -18.34 -14.14 -14.46
CA GLU A 78 -17.44 -14.91 -15.33
C GLU A 78 -17.97 -16.34 -15.51
N GLY A 79 -18.50 -16.62 -16.70
CA GLY A 79 -19.03 -17.95 -17.05
C GLY A 79 -20.42 -18.27 -16.47
N GLY A 80 -21.16 -17.25 -16.01
CA GLY A 80 -22.48 -17.37 -15.37
C GLY A 80 -22.56 -16.55 -14.09
N VAL A 81 -23.72 -16.56 -13.42
CA VAL A 81 -23.88 -15.90 -12.11
C VAL A 81 -23.37 -16.82 -11.00
N ASN A 82 -22.27 -16.42 -10.37
CA ASN A 82 -21.73 -17.11 -9.19
C ASN A 82 -22.57 -16.73 -7.96
N VAL A 83 -23.54 -17.58 -7.62
CA VAL A 83 -24.55 -17.31 -6.58
C VAL A 83 -23.96 -17.13 -5.17
N PRO A 84 -23.01 -17.96 -4.68
CA PRO A 84 -22.52 -17.84 -3.31
C PRO A 84 -21.84 -16.49 -3.01
N PRO A 85 -20.91 -15.99 -3.85
CA PRO A 85 -20.35 -14.65 -3.67
C PRO A 85 -21.39 -13.53 -3.68
N LEU A 86 -22.34 -13.59 -4.62
CA LEU A 86 -23.39 -12.59 -4.74
C LEU A 86 -24.29 -12.57 -3.50
N ALA A 87 -24.66 -13.75 -2.99
CA ALA A 87 -25.46 -13.88 -1.78
C ALA A 87 -24.75 -13.27 -0.57
N LEU A 88 -23.44 -13.49 -0.41
CA LEU A 88 -22.66 -12.92 0.68
C LEU A 88 -22.54 -11.39 0.57
N TYR A 89 -22.46 -10.84 -0.64
CA TYR A 89 -22.57 -9.39 -0.86
C TYR A 89 -23.94 -8.84 -0.44
N VAL A 90 -25.03 -9.49 -0.85
CA VAL A 90 -26.40 -9.08 -0.49
C VAL A 90 -26.60 -9.13 1.03
N VAL A 91 -26.16 -10.21 1.69
CA VAL A 91 -26.22 -10.33 3.15
C VAL A 91 -25.38 -9.25 3.83
N SER A 92 -24.16 -9.03 3.36
CA SER A 92 -23.27 -7.98 3.90
C SER A 92 -23.89 -6.59 3.80
N MET A 93 -24.49 -6.27 2.64
CA MET A 93 -25.21 -5.01 2.42
C MET A 93 -26.45 -4.90 3.30
N ALA A 94 -27.21 -5.99 3.48
CA ALA A 94 -28.38 -6.00 4.34
C ALA A 94 -28.03 -5.77 5.82
N ILE A 95 -26.94 -6.37 6.31
CA ILE A 95 -26.41 -6.14 7.66
C ILE A 95 -26.05 -4.66 7.82
N ILE A 96 -25.24 -4.10 6.92
CA ILE A 96 -24.85 -2.68 6.98
C ILE A 96 -26.07 -1.77 6.93
N ALA A 97 -27.04 -2.04 6.06
CA ALA A 97 -28.26 -1.24 5.94
C ALA A 97 -29.11 -1.30 7.22
N TRP A 98 -29.23 -2.48 7.83
CA TRP A 98 -29.95 -2.62 9.10
C TRP A 98 -29.28 -1.84 10.23
N PHE A 99 -27.95 -1.95 10.39
CA PHE A 99 -27.20 -1.14 11.35
C PHE A 99 -27.31 0.36 11.08
N PHE A 100 -27.30 0.77 9.81
CA PHE A 100 -27.46 2.17 9.47
C PHE A 100 -28.84 2.71 9.85
N LEU A 101 -29.89 1.89 9.83
CA LEU A 101 -31.23 2.34 10.21
C LEU A 101 -31.42 2.41 11.73
N ASP A 102 -30.79 1.50 12.47
CA ASP A 102 -31.06 1.29 13.90
C ASP A 102 -29.96 1.85 14.82
N HIS A 103 -28.69 1.84 14.38
CA HIS A 103 -27.50 2.15 15.19
C HIS A 103 -26.70 3.36 14.67
N TYR A 104 -27.28 4.21 13.81
CA TYR A 104 -26.55 5.39 13.26
C TYR A 104 -26.12 6.41 14.32
N HIS A 105 -26.69 6.34 15.52
CA HIS A 105 -26.28 7.19 16.65
C HIS A 105 -25.00 6.70 17.33
N GLU A 106 -24.57 5.47 17.09
CA GLU A 106 -23.43 4.87 17.77
C GLU A 106 -22.11 5.17 17.06
N GLU A 107 -21.17 5.79 17.77
CA GLU A 107 -19.83 6.08 17.25
C GLU A 107 -19.06 4.81 16.85
N ARG A 108 -19.28 3.70 17.59
CA ARG A 108 -18.67 2.39 17.32
C ARG A 108 -19.13 1.82 15.97
N PHE A 109 -20.39 2.02 15.58
CA PHE A 109 -20.88 1.62 14.26
C PHE A 109 -20.12 2.37 13.16
N TRP A 110 -19.97 3.70 13.28
CA TRP A 110 -19.20 4.49 12.31
C TRP A 110 -17.73 4.08 12.25
N ALA A 111 -17.13 3.75 13.40
CA ALA A 111 -15.78 3.20 13.46
C ALA A 111 -15.66 1.89 12.66
N LEU A 112 -16.58 0.95 12.86
CA LEU A 112 -16.61 -0.32 12.12
C LEU A 112 -16.90 -0.12 10.63
N LEU A 113 -17.78 0.82 10.27
CA LEU A 113 -18.11 1.15 8.88
C LEU A 113 -16.93 1.83 8.16
N SER A 114 -16.06 2.54 8.87
CA SER A 114 -14.88 3.17 8.27
C SER A 114 -13.90 2.16 7.68
N VAL A 115 -13.82 0.94 8.23
CA VAL A 115 -12.92 -0.13 7.78
C VAL A 115 -13.22 -0.58 6.34
N PRO A 116 -14.44 -1.03 5.98
CA PRO A 116 -14.76 -1.39 4.60
C PRO A 116 -14.76 -0.18 3.65
N LEU A 117 -15.02 1.04 4.14
CA LEU A 117 -14.85 2.25 3.35
C LEU A 117 -13.38 2.49 2.99
N MET A 118 -12.44 2.22 3.91
CA MET A 118 -11.00 2.25 3.61
C MET A 118 -10.59 1.18 2.62
N PHE A 119 -11.18 -0.03 2.69
CA PHE A 119 -10.94 -1.06 1.67
C PHE A 119 -11.34 -0.57 0.29
N LEU A 120 -12.56 0.00 0.18
CA LEU A 120 -13.06 0.57 -1.07
C LEU A 120 -12.15 1.71 -1.56
N LEU A 121 -11.71 2.60 -0.67
CA LEU A 121 -10.78 3.67 -1.03
C LEU A 121 -9.49 3.12 -1.63
N TYR A 122 -8.82 2.18 -0.96
CA TYR A 122 -7.56 1.62 -1.48
C TYR A 122 -7.76 0.82 -2.76
N PHE A 123 -8.89 0.12 -2.90
CA PHE A 123 -9.24 -0.55 -4.13
C PHE A 123 -9.45 0.44 -5.29
N VAL A 124 -10.14 1.55 -5.05
CA VAL A 124 -10.30 2.62 -6.05
C VAL A 124 -8.94 3.24 -6.38
N LEU A 125 -8.12 3.57 -5.39
CA LEU A 125 -6.76 4.11 -5.59
C LEU A 125 -5.86 3.18 -6.40
N TYR A 126 -6.06 1.86 -6.27
CA TYR A 126 -5.39 0.86 -7.09
C TYR A 126 -5.91 0.87 -8.54
N ILE A 127 -7.23 0.90 -8.76
CA ILE A 127 -7.83 0.95 -10.11
C ILE A 127 -7.42 2.20 -10.90
N ILE A 128 -7.32 3.35 -10.23
CA ILE A 128 -6.93 4.62 -10.88
C ILE A 128 -5.41 4.81 -10.99
N ASP A 129 -4.62 3.76 -10.74
CA ASP A 129 -3.15 3.75 -10.81
C ASP A 129 -2.43 4.75 -9.87
N VAL A 130 -3.10 5.25 -8.82
CA VAL A 130 -2.44 6.03 -7.76
C VAL A 130 -1.54 5.12 -6.94
N ILE A 131 -2.05 3.94 -6.56
CA ILE A 131 -1.25 2.87 -5.96
C ILE A 131 -0.95 1.85 -7.06
N LYS A 132 0.27 1.89 -7.60
CA LYS A 132 0.65 1.05 -8.75
C LYS A 132 0.89 -0.42 -8.39
N GLY A 133 1.23 -0.72 -7.13
CA GLY A 133 1.56 -2.06 -6.67
C GLY A 133 0.35 -2.76 -6.04
N GLY A 134 -0.03 -3.92 -6.57
CA GLY A 134 -1.07 -4.75 -5.97
C GLY A 134 -0.72 -5.17 -4.53
N ALA A 135 0.56 -5.47 -4.26
CA ALA A 135 1.04 -5.78 -2.91
C ALA A 135 0.87 -4.59 -1.95
N ASP A 136 1.12 -3.36 -2.40
CA ASP A 136 0.96 -2.15 -1.58
C ASP A 136 -0.51 -1.92 -1.22
N ALA A 137 -1.42 -2.09 -2.19
CA ALA A 137 -2.86 -1.98 -1.97
C ALA A 137 -3.35 -3.05 -0.98
N LYS A 138 -2.96 -4.32 -1.16
CA LYS A 138 -3.30 -5.41 -0.24
C LYS A 138 -2.77 -5.17 1.18
N ALA A 139 -1.54 -4.64 1.29
CA ALA A 139 -0.96 -4.29 2.58
C ALA A 139 -1.74 -3.18 3.29
N LEU A 140 -2.16 -2.13 2.58
CA LEU A 140 -2.96 -1.04 3.13
C LEU A 140 -4.37 -1.46 3.53
N ILE A 141 -5.03 -2.29 2.71
CA ILE A 141 -6.31 -2.91 3.03
C ILE A 141 -6.19 -3.72 4.33
N ALA A 142 -5.22 -4.62 4.42
CA ALA A 142 -4.97 -5.39 5.63
C ALA A 142 -4.59 -4.52 6.85
N LEU A 143 -3.85 -3.43 6.64
CA LEU A 143 -3.49 -2.48 7.69
C LEU A 143 -4.73 -1.76 8.23
N SER A 144 -5.68 -1.37 7.37
CA SER A 144 -6.93 -0.73 7.81
C SER A 144 -7.83 -1.66 8.63
N LEU A 145 -7.70 -2.97 8.47
CA LEU A 145 -8.38 -3.97 9.31
C LEU A 145 -7.64 -4.25 10.62
N LEU A 146 -6.31 -4.29 10.57
CA LEU A 146 -5.47 -4.56 11.74
C LEU A 146 -5.35 -3.34 12.67
N ILE A 147 -5.36 -2.12 12.15
CA ILE A 147 -5.29 -0.87 12.93
C ILE A 147 -6.43 0.05 12.45
N PRO A 148 -7.67 -0.27 12.83
CA PRO A 148 -8.86 0.48 12.41
C PRO A 148 -8.92 1.90 13.00
N TRP A 149 -8.40 2.09 14.22
CA TRP A 149 -8.25 3.38 14.89
C TRP A 149 -6.81 3.64 15.27
N TYR A 150 -6.51 4.90 15.63
CA TYR A 150 -5.16 5.33 15.90
C TYR A 150 -4.56 4.58 17.11
N PRO A 151 -3.34 4.00 17.00
CA PRO A 151 -2.73 3.26 18.09
C PRO A 151 -2.10 4.23 19.10
N VAL A 152 -2.90 4.70 20.05
CA VAL A 152 -2.44 5.56 21.16
C VAL A 152 -1.81 4.69 22.24
N MET A 153 -0.62 5.08 22.70
CA MET A 153 0.16 4.42 23.76
C MET A 153 0.68 5.47 24.74
N ASP A 154 1.19 5.04 25.90
CA ASP A 154 1.77 5.97 26.86
C ASP A 154 2.95 6.75 26.24
N GLY A 155 2.73 8.04 26.01
CA GLY A 155 3.71 8.95 25.41
C GLY A 155 3.80 8.91 23.88
N LEU A 156 2.98 8.11 23.18
CA LEU A 156 2.96 8.04 21.71
C LEU A 156 1.51 8.07 21.16
N PRO A 157 1.28 8.71 20.01
CA PRO A 157 2.23 9.49 19.22
C PRO A 157 2.73 10.75 19.95
N LEU A 158 3.94 11.22 19.59
CA LEU A 158 4.54 12.45 20.13
C LEU A 158 3.65 13.67 19.88
N LEU A 159 2.97 13.68 18.73
CA LEU A 159 1.95 14.65 18.39
C LEU A 159 0.56 13.99 18.53
N PRO A 160 -0.17 14.28 19.63
CA PRO A 160 -1.49 13.69 19.84
C PRO A 160 -2.49 14.19 18.80
N LEU A 161 -3.54 13.40 18.58
CA LEU A 161 -4.66 13.81 17.74
C LEU A 161 -5.38 15.00 18.38
N PRO A 162 -5.79 16.02 17.59
CA PRO A 162 -6.49 17.19 18.13
C PRO A 162 -7.91 16.88 18.60
N SER A 163 -8.54 15.83 18.07
CA SER A 163 -9.86 15.34 18.48
C SER A 163 -10.04 13.89 18.02
N ASP A 164 -11.02 13.19 18.59
CA ASP A 164 -11.36 11.82 18.18
C ASP A 164 -11.89 11.78 16.75
N VAL A 165 -12.56 12.83 16.29
CA VAL A 165 -13.06 12.93 14.91
C VAL A 165 -11.91 12.97 13.89
N ALA A 166 -10.75 13.47 14.30
CA ALA A 166 -9.58 13.60 13.45
C ALA A 166 -9.08 12.24 12.91
N GLN A 167 -9.34 11.14 13.63
CA GLN A 167 -8.97 9.80 13.20
C GLN A 167 -9.79 9.31 11.99
N TYR A 168 -11.00 9.84 11.78
CA TYR A 168 -11.82 9.48 10.62
C TYR A 168 -11.44 10.27 9.37
N ILE A 169 -10.92 11.50 9.55
CA ILE A 169 -10.43 12.33 8.44
C ILE A 169 -9.12 11.76 7.89
N MET A 170 -8.23 11.35 8.79
CA MET A 170 -6.94 10.77 8.43
C MET A 170 -6.71 9.48 9.23
N PRO A 171 -7.33 8.36 8.80
CA PRO A 171 -7.12 7.06 9.43
C PRO A 171 -5.66 6.65 9.42
N PHE A 172 -5.26 5.82 10.39
CA PHE A 172 -3.86 5.44 10.58
C PHE A 172 -3.21 4.84 9.32
N SER A 173 -3.95 4.00 8.58
CA SER A 173 -3.49 3.43 7.31
C SER A 173 -3.26 4.50 6.23
N LEU A 174 -4.10 5.54 6.18
CA LEU A 174 -3.99 6.62 5.20
C LEU A 174 -2.81 7.54 5.54
N LEU A 175 -2.61 7.82 6.83
CA LEU A 175 -1.43 8.53 7.31
C LEU A 175 -0.13 7.78 7.00
N THR A 176 -0.16 6.45 7.14
CA THR A 176 0.96 5.58 6.77
C THR A 176 1.29 5.69 5.28
N LEU A 177 0.26 5.66 4.41
CA LEU A 177 0.43 5.90 2.97
C LEU A 177 0.98 7.31 2.69
N PHE A 178 0.48 8.33 3.38
CA PHE A 178 0.93 9.72 3.21
C PHE A 178 2.43 9.88 3.54
N TYR A 179 2.89 9.36 4.69
CA TYR A 179 4.31 9.38 5.01
C TYR A 179 5.14 8.54 4.04
N GLY A 180 4.63 7.38 3.62
CA GLY A 180 5.27 6.58 2.57
C GLY A 180 5.45 7.38 1.28
N ALA A 181 4.44 8.12 0.84
CA ALA A 181 4.51 8.97 -0.34
C ALA A 181 5.55 10.09 -0.18
N ILE A 182 5.61 10.75 0.98
CA ILE A 182 6.64 11.76 1.28
C ILE A 182 8.05 11.16 1.20
N LEU A 183 8.26 9.99 1.79
CA LEU A 183 9.56 9.30 1.75
C LEU A 183 9.96 8.94 0.31
N THR A 184 9.00 8.54 -0.53
CA THR A 184 9.24 8.30 -1.96
C THR A 184 9.67 9.58 -2.68
N MET A 185 9.18 10.76 -2.29
CA MET A 185 9.65 12.04 -2.87
C MET A 185 11.12 12.37 -2.56
N VAL A 186 11.71 11.74 -1.55
CA VAL A 186 13.16 11.86 -1.26
C VAL A 186 13.99 11.17 -2.34
N VAL A 187 13.46 10.14 -3.01
CA VAL A 187 14.18 9.37 -4.03
C VAL A 187 14.61 10.23 -5.22
N PRO A 188 13.74 11.06 -5.84
CA PRO A 188 14.18 11.97 -6.89
C PRO A 188 15.26 12.96 -6.47
N VAL A 189 15.18 13.48 -5.25
CA VAL A 189 16.20 14.40 -4.69
C VAL A 189 17.53 13.67 -4.52
N TYR A 190 17.49 12.43 -4.01
CA TYR A 190 18.67 11.59 -3.89
C TYR A 190 19.34 11.32 -5.26
N TYR A 191 18.57 10.95 -6.28
CA TYR A 191 19.12 10.74 -7.62
C TYR A 191 19.68 12.01 -8.24
N PHE A 192 19.01 13.14 -8.05
CA PHE A 192 19.50 14.43 -8.51
C PHE A 192 20.90 14.73 -7.94
N ILE A 193 21.07 14.62 -6.62
CA ILE A 193 22.36 14.85 -5.96
C ILE A 193 23.41 13.85 -6.45
N LEU A 194 23.06 12.57 -6.53
CA LEU A 194 23.97 11.51 -6.96
C LEU A 194 24.48 11.73 -8.39
N ASN A 195 23.59 12.06 -9.32
CA ASN A 195 23.94 12.31 -10.72
C ASN A 195 24.73 13.60 -10.89
N MET A 196 24.42 14.65 -10.11
CA MET A 196 25.21 15.89 -10.10
C MET A 196 26.66 15.65 -9.67
N VAL A 197 26.87 14.85 -8.62
CA VAL A 197 28.22 14.47 -8.13
C VAL A 197 28.97 13.64 -9.17
N ARG A 198 28.29 12.75 -9.89
CA ARG A 198 28.88 11.92 -10.95
C ARG A 198 29.12 12.66 -12.28
N GLY A 199 28.60 13.88 -12.41
CA GLY A 199 28.66 14.66 -13.65
C GLY A 199 27.63 14.24 -14.71
N ASP A 200 26.69 13.37 -14.38
CA ASP A 200 25.63 12.87 -15.27
C ASP A 200 24.46 13.86 -15.34
N ARG A 201 24.54 14.87 -16.23
CA ARG A 201 23.62 16.03 -16.23
C ARG A 201 22.49 15.98 -17.27
N ARG A 202 21.77 14.87 -17.39
CA ARG A 202 20.65 14.76 -18.35
C ARG A 202 19.32 15.14 -17.72
N PHE A 203 18.81 16.34 -18.00
CA PHE A 203 17.50 16.79 -17.52
C PHE A 203 16.36 16.29 -18.42
N PRO A 204 15.21 15.82 -17.88
CA PRO A 204 14.89 15.63 -16.46
C PRO A 204 15.26 14.22 -15.93
N SER A 205 15.85 13.35 -16.75
CA SER A 205 16.15 11.95 -16.41
C SER A 205 17.02 11.77 -15.15
N MET A 206 17.87 12.74 -14.83
CA MET A 206 18.71 12.75 -13.62
C MET A 206 17.92 12.76 -12.30
N PHE A 207 16.64 13.09 -12.31
CA PHE A 207 15.77 12.98 -11.13
C PHE A 207 15.15 11.59 -10.99
N PHE A 208 15.08 10.79 -12.06
CA PHE A 208 14.28 9.57 -12.08
C PHE A 208 15.10 8.30 -12.29
N GLY A 209 16.42 8.41 -12.44
CA GLY A 209 17.29 7.28 -12.66
C GLY A 209 18.76 7.61 -12.51
N VAL A 210 19.61 6.64 -12.79
CA VAL A 210 21.06 6.74 -12.73
C VAL A 210 21.69 6.15 -14.00
N ARG A 211 22.87 6.63 -14.36
CA ARG A 211 23.72 5.98 -15.37
C ARG A 211 24.37 4.74 -14.78
N MET A 212 24.26 3.61 -15.48
CA MET A 212 24.97 2.38 -15.15
C MET A 212 25.39 1.58 -16.39
N ASP A 213 26.35 0.71 -16.20
CA ASP A 213 26.83 -0.21 -17.24
C ASP A 213 25.78 -1.29 -17.53
N ILE A 214 25.59 -1.66 -18.80
CA ILE A 214 24.58 -2.66 -19.19
C ILE A 214 24.83 -4.01 -18.53
N SER A 215 26.10 -4.39 -18.35
CA SER A 215 26.50 -5.63 -17.66
C SER A 215 26.11 -5.64 -16.18
N GLU A 216 26.05 -4.47 -15.54
CA GLU A 216 25.56 -4.31 -14.16
C GLU A 216 24.03 -4.25 -14.14
N ALA A 217 23.42 -3.55 -15.11
CA ALA A 217 21.96 -3.44 -15.27
C ALA A 217 21.29 -4.81 -15.40
N LYS A 218 21.87 -5.72 -16.19
CA LYS A 218 21.39 -7.11 -16.37
C LYS A 218 21.33 -7.91 -15.07
N LYS A 219 22.12 -7.54 -14.04
CA LYS A 219 22.18 -8.24 -12.75
C LYS A 219 21.29 -7.62 -11.68
N ARG A 220 20.64 -6.48 -11.97
CA ARG A 220 19.85 -5.72 -10.99
C ARG A 220 18.41 -5.51 -11.46
N PHE A 221 17.52 -5.30 -10.51
CA PHE A 221 16.12 -4.96 -10.80
C PHE A 221 15.99 -3.49 -11.19
N VAL A 222 16.16 -3.20 -12.48
CA VAL A 222 16.09 -1.85 -13.04
C VAL A 222 15.17 -1.80 -14.25
N TRP A 223 14.63 -0.62 -14.54
CA TRP A 223 13.94 -0.32 -15.79
C TRP A 223 14.86 0.49 -16.70
N PRO A 224 15.19 0.01 -17.91
CA PRO A 224 15.95 0.81 -18.85
C PRO A 224 15.15 2.05 -19.27
N MET A 225 15.77 3.22 -19.18
CA MET A 225 15.19 4.49 -19.62
C MET A 225 15.55 4.79 -21.07
N ASP A 226 16.72 4.34 -21.51
CA ASP A 226 17.17 4.47 -22.89
C ASP A 226 16.51 3.39 -23.76
N TYR A 227 16.00 3.79 -24.93
CA TYR A 227 15.39 2.92 -25.92
C TYR A 227 15.75 3.38 -27.34
N ILE A 228 15.59 2.49 -28.31
CA ILE A 228 15.86 2.77 -29.72
C ILE A 228 14.55 3.18 -30.39
N ASP A 229 14.56 4.33 -31.06
CA ASP A 229 13.46 4.86 -31.87
C ASP A 229 13.96 5.08 -33.30
N GLY A 230 13.69 4.11 -34.18
CA GLY A 230 14.31 4.04 -35.51
C GLY A 230 15.83 3.84 -35.40
N ASP A 231 16.60 4.87 -35.79
CA ASP A 231 18.05 4.85 -35.71
C ASP A 231 18.63 5.62 -34.51
N GLU A 232 17.81 6.40 -33.80
CA GLU A 232 18.22 7.25 -32.69
C GLU A 232 18.01 6.58 -31.33
N VAL A 233 18.87 6.93 -30.36
CA VAL A 233 18.73 6.52 -28.96
C VAL A 233 18.02 7.64 -28.21
N ARG A 234 16.83 7.35 -27.68
CA ARG A 234 16.01 8.28 -26.89
C ARG A 234 15.93 7.81 -25.44
N THR A 235 15.70 8.77 -24.53
CA THR A 235 15.58 8.50 -23.10
C THR A 235 14.19 8.91 -22.63
N SER A 236 13.43 7.96 -22.09
CA SER A 236 12.18 8.27 -21.39
C SER A 236 12.46 8.45 -19.90
N SER A 237 11.95 9.52 -19.32
CA SER A 237 12.03 9.73 -17.86
C SER A 237 11.04 8.87 -17.08
N LEU A 238 10.05 8.29 -17.76
CA LEU A 238 9.05 7.37 -17.21
C LEU A 238 8.95 6.16 -18.16
N PRO A 239 9.91 5.22 -18.10
CA PRO A 239 9.90 4.06 -18.98
C PRO A 239 8.71 3.15 -18.67
N LYS A 240 8.00 2.71 -19.71
CA LYS A 240 7.18 1.50 -19.63
C LYS A 240 8.15 0.33 -19.79
N GLY A 241 8.10 -0.62 -18.88
CA GLY A 241 8.97 -1.78 -18.92
C GLY A 241 8.90 -2.51 -20.26
N PRO A 242 10.04 -2.89 -20.88
CA PRO A 242 10.01 -3.65 -22.11
C PRO A 242 9.46 -5.06 -21.86
N GLU A 243 8.81 -5.64 -22.88
CA GLU A 243 8.29 -7.02 -22.82
C GLU A 243 9.41 -8.03 -22.56
N SER A 244 10.58 -7.83 -23.18
CA SER A 244 11.80 -8.59 -22.93
C SER A 244 12.96 -7.65 -22.58
N LEU A 245 13.43 -7.72 -21.32
CA LEU A 245 14.61 -6.98 -20.86
C LEU A 245 15.88 -7.42 -21.59
N GLU A 246 16.01 -8.71 -21.91
CA GLU A 246 17.19 -9.25 -22.56
C GLU A 246 17.34 -8.73 -23.99
N GLU A 247 16.25 -8.78 -24.77
CA GLU A 247 16.22 -8.24 -26.13
C GLU A 247 16.45 -6.72 -26.13
N HIS A 248 15.84 -6.01 -25.17
CA HIS A 248 16.03 -4.57 -25.02
C HIS A 248 17.50 -4.21 -24.78
N PHE A 249 18.17 -4.89 -23.84
CA PHE A 249 19.59 -4.65 -23.59
C PHE A 249 20.48 -5.04 -24.77
N ALA A 250 20.19 -6.16 -25.45
CA ALA A 250 20.92 -6.57 -26.64
C ALA A 250 20.82 -5.54 -27.78
N SER A 251 19.65 -4.93 -27.95
CA SER A 251 19.45 -3.87 -28.94
C SER A 251 20.34 -2.65 -28.65
N LEU A 252 20.44 -2.23 -27.38
CA LEU A 252 21.27 -1.10 -26.96
C LEU A 252 22.77 -1.42 -27.12
N GLU A 253 23.19 -2.64 -26.81
CA GLU A 253 24.56 -3.12 -27.03
C GLU A 253 24.91 -3.13 -28.54
N SER A 254 23.97 -3.48 -29.41
CA SER A 254 24.18 -3.50 -30.87
C SER A 254 24.50 -2.12 -31.45
N LYS A 255 24.01 -1.05 -30.81
CA LYS A 255 24.32 0.35 -31.13
C LYS A 255 25.61 0.85 -30.46
N GLY A 256 26.38 -0.03 -29.80
CA GLY A 256 27.66 0.30 -29.16
C GLY A 256 27.53 1.01 -27.80
N LEU A 257 26.34 1.02 -27.19
CA LEU A 257 26.16 1.60 -25.86
C LEU A 257 26.73 0.64 -24.80
N THR A 258 27.58 1.16 -23.93
CA THR A 258 28.12 0.43 -22.76
C THR A 258 27.43 0.83 -21.47
N ARG A 259 27.04 2.10 -21.38
CA ARG A 259 26.34 2.71 -20.25
C ARG A 259 24.99 3.26 -20.69
N ILE A 260 23.98 3.10 -19.87
CA ILE A 260 22.61 3.54 -20.16
C ILE A 260 21.98 4.18 -18.92
N TRP A 261 20.97 4.99 -19.13
CA TRP A 261 20.09 5.46 -18.06
C TRP A 261 19.13 4.36 -17.65
N VAL A 262 19.00 4.15 -16.35
CA VAL A 262 18.04 3.21 -15.77
C VAL A 262 17.35 3.82 -14.55
N THR A 263 16.13 3.38 -14.30
CA THR A 263 15.41 3.64 -13.05
C THR A 263 15.48 2.38 -12.17
N PRO A 264 16.18 2.41 -11.03
CA PRO A 264 16.14 1.30 -10.08
C PRO A 264 14.72 1.08 -9.56
N LYS A 265 14.28 -0.17 -9.51
CA LYS A 265 12.99 -0.53 -8.91
C LYS A 265 13.13 -0.41 -7.40
N ILE A 266 12.54 0.60 -6.78
CA ILE A 266 12.47 0.71 -5.32
C ILE A 266 11.10 0.15 -4.88
N PRO A 267 11.06 -0.88 -4.02
CA PRO A 267 9.83 -1.36 -3.39
C PRO A 267 9.11 -0.21 -2.70
N MET A 268 7.83 0.00 -3.00
CA MET A 268 7.01 0.97 -2.25
C MET A 268 6.68 0.49 -0.83
N LEU A 269 6.79 -0.81 -0.55
CA LEU A 269 6.66 -1.35 0.80
C LEU A 269 7.71 -0.83 1.79
N ILE A 270 8.93 -0.49 1.33
CA ILE A 270 9.97 0.07 2.20
C ILE A 270 9.58 1.45 2.74
N PRO A 271 9.29 2.47 1.90
CA PRO A 271 8.82 3.75 2.40
C PRO A 271 7.49 3.63 3.14
N LEU A 272 6.62 2.69 2.77
CA LEU A 272 5.38 2.43 3.52
C LEU A 272 5.65 1.92 4.96
N THR A 273 6.59 0.99 5.13
CA THR A 273 6.99 0.45 6.44
C THR A 273 7.59 1.54 7.32
N LEU A 274 8.47 2.37 6.76
CA LEU A 274 9.02 3.53 7.45
C LEU A 274 7.92 4.55 7.78
N GLY A 275 6.97 4.76 6.87
CA GLY A 275 5.79 5.58 7.07
C GLY A 275 4.94 5.11 8.24
N LEU A 276 4.80 3.80 8.45
CA LEU A 276 4.08 3.24 9.59
C LEU A 276 4.78 3.57 10.91
N VAL A 277 6.11 3.43 10.96
CA VAL A 277 6.91 3.78 12.13
C VAL A 277 6.78 5.27 12.45
N ILE A 278 6.88 6.13 11.43
CA ILE A 278 6.72 7.58 11.59
C ILE A 278 5.30 7.90 12.06
N ALA A 279 4.25 7.29 11.48
CA ALA A 279 2.88 7.49 11.93
C ALA A 279 2.68 7.09 13.39
N ALA A 280 3.20 5.94 13.81
CA ALA A 280 3.07 5.46 15.19
C ALA A 280 3.84 6.32 16.20
N VAL A 281 5.03 6.81 15.82
CA VAL A 281 5.89 7.58 16.72
C VAL A 281 5.56 9.07 16.69
N VAL A 282 5.53 9.68 15.51
CA VAL A 282 5.40 11.13 15.35
C VAL A 282 3.96 11.58 15.50
N GLY A 283 2.99 10.84 14.97
CA GLY A 283 1.60 11.31 14.95
C GLY A 283 1.20 11.89 13.60
N ASN A 284 0.09 12.63 13.58
CA ASN A 284 -0.39 13.31 12.39
C ASN A 284 0.12 14.76 12.34
N VAL A 285 1.14 15.01 11.50
CA VAL A 285 1.70 16.36 11.31
C VAL A 285 0.79 17.29 10.51
N ILE A 286 -0.15 16.77 9.73
CA ILE A 286 -0.99 17.57 8.83
C ILE A 286 -1.86 18.54 9.62
N PHE A 287 -2.38 18.10 10.77
CA PHE A 287 -3.23 18.94 11.63
C PHE A 287 -2.49 20.11 12.30
N PHE A 288 -1.17 20.22 12.17
CA PHE A 288 -0.46 21.44 12.59
C PHE A 288 -0.44 22.53 11.53
N PHE A 289 -0.69 22.17 10.27
CA PHE A 289 -0.67 23.09 9.14
C PHE A 289 -2.07 23.55 8.70
N ILE A 290 -3.12 22.99 9.29
CA ILE A 290 -4.55 23.28 9.04
C ILE A 290 -5.16 23.79 10.33
#